data_AF-A0AAW4K2E7-F1
#
_entry.id   AF-A0AAW4K2E7-F1
#
_cell.length_a   1.000
_cell.length_b   1.000
_cell.length_c   1.000
_cell.angle_alpha   90.00
_cell.angle_beta   90.00
_cell.angle_gamma   90.00
#
_symmetry.space_group_name_H-M   'P 1'
#
loop_
_entity.id
_entity.type
_entity.pdbx_description
1 polymer ?
#
loop_
_entity_poly.entity_id
_entity_poly.type
_entity_poly.pdbx_seq_one_letter_code
_entity_poly.pdbx_strand_id
1 'polypeptide(L)'
;MMIDSIKDYSNKLNLIEKPEVKSLLNLEKQHKNKSAFPEVLREEFNEKLTGKVSSSEIKLPHNIQEEIAADPYRKKLYSVSVEFESIFVKMMLTEMKKTVNKSGLIDGGYAEEIFEDMLYDEYSKNLSSNSSLGLAEQIYQYLSFNFSPHQKIDQKV
;
A
#
# COMPACT_ATOMS: atom_id res chain seq x y z
N MET A 1 15.14 15.77 -48.12
CA MET A 1 14.79 14.72 -47.15
C MET A 1 15.51 15.09 -45.85
N MET A 2 14.80 15.70 -44.90
CA MET A 2 15.38 16.09 -43.61
C MET A 2 15.25 14.89 -42.67
N ILE A 3 16.37 14.40 -42.16
CA ILE A 3 16.39 13.36 -41.12
C ILE A 3 16.01 14.07 -39.82
N ASP A 4 14.91 13.64 -39.21
CA ASP A 4 14.41 14.21 -37.96
C ASP A 4 15.50 14.16 -36.88
N SER A 5 15.79 15.32 -36.28
CA SER A 5 16.69 15.45 -35.15
C SER A 5 16.13 14.67 -33.96
N ILE A 6 16.87 13.65 -33.51
CA ILE A 6 16.53 12.87 -32.32
C ILE A 6 16.61 13.81 -31.11
N LYS A 7 15.49 13.96 -30.40
CA LYS A 7 15.46 14.75 -29.15
C LYS A 7 16.34 14.05 -28.11
N ASP A 8 17.33 14.79 -27.58
CA ASP A 8 18.22 14.29 -26.55
C ASP A 8 17.51 14.33 -25.18
N TYR A 9 17.28 13.16 -24.59
CA TYR A 9 16.57 12.99 -23.32
C TYR A 9 17.50 12.70 -22.15
N SER A 10 18.82 12.66 -22.36
CA SER A 10 19.83 12.41 -21.33
C SER A 10 19.63 13.27 -20.07
N ASN A 11 19.39 14.57 -20.25
CA ASN A 11 19.16 15.50 -19.14
C ASN A 11 17.85 15.26 -18.36
N LYS A 12 16.85 14.57 -18.93
CA LYS A 12 15.61 14.23 -18.19
C LYS A 12 15.83 13.10 -17.18
N LEU A 13 16.87 12.28 -17.37
CA LEU A 13 17.24 11.21 -16.44
C LEU A 13 18.06 11.71 -15.25
N ASN A 14 18.65 12.91 -15.34
CA ASN A 14 19.43 13.50 -14.25
C ASN A 14 18.49 14.03 -13.14
N LEU A 15 17.94 13.11 -12.34
CA LEU A 15 17.04 13.43 -11.23
C LEU A 15 17.71 14.33 -10.18
N ILE A 16 19.03 14.21 -10.01
CA ILE A 16 19.83 15.05 -9.09
C ILE A 16 19.83 16.52 -9.54
N GLU A 17 19.66 16.77 -10.84
CA GLU A 17 19.69 18.12 -11.37
C GLU A 17 18.38 18.87 -11.21
N LYS A 18 17.29 18.15 -10.91
CA LYS A 18 15.97 18.73 -10.68
C LYS A 18 16.00 19.67 -9.48
N PRO A 19 15.40 20.86 -9.58
CA PRO A 19 15.46 21.87 -8.51
C PRO A 19 14.86 21.36 -7.19
N GLU A 20 13.83 20.52 -7.25
CA GLU A 20 13.20 19.90 -6.09
C GLU A 20 14.12 18.89 -5.41
N VAL A 21 14.89 18.12 -6.18
CA VAL A 21 15.82 17.13 -5.62
C VAL A 21 17.07 17.82 -5.07
N LYS A 22 17.57 18.86 -5.75
CA LYS A 22 18.69 19.68 -5.24
C LYS A 22 18.37 20.34 -3.91
N SER A 23 17.16 20.88 -3.74
CA SER A 23 16.77 21.52 -2.48
C SER A 23 16.73 20.52 -1.33
N LEU A 24 16.20 19.31 -1.57
CA LEU A 24 16.20 18.21 -0.61
C LEU A 24 17.62 17.72 -0.27
N LEU A 25 18.50 17.59 -1.28
CA LEU A 25 19.89 17.18 -1.07
C LEU A 25 20.68 18.22 -0.27
N ASN A 26 20.39 19.50 -0.48
CA ASN A 26 20.97 20.59 0.28
C ASN A 26 20.46 20.59 1.73
N LEU A 27 19.18 20.30 1.93
CA LEU A 27 18.57 20.18 3.25
C LEU A 27 19.19 19.03 4.06
N GLU A 28 19.36 17.86 3.44
CA GLU A 28 20.04 16.71 4.05
C GLU A 28 21.49 17.05 4.43
N LYS A 29 22.23 17.72 3.54
CA LYS A 29 23.62 18.14 3.81
C LYS A 29 23.74 19.12 4.98
N GLN A 30 22.76 19.99 5.19
CA GLN A 30 22.75 20.96 6.29
C GLN A 30 22.47 20.30 7.65
N HIS A 31 21.73 19.19 7.69
CA HIS A 31 21.27 18.54 8.93
C HIS A 31 22.01 17.23 9.29
N LYS A 32 23.21 17.02 8.75
CA LYS A 32 24.01 15.79 8.82
C LYS A 32 24.25 15.14 10.20
N ASN A 33 23.82 15.73 11.32
CA ASN A 33 24.18 15.26 12.67
C ASN A 33 23.13 15.41 13.79
N LYS A 34 21.85 15.77 13.53
CA LYS A 34 20.91 16.06 14.65
C LYS A 34 19.52 15.41 14.63
N SER A 35 19.02 14.87 13.51
CA SER A 35 17.73 14.17 13.47
C SER A 35 17.59 13.34 12.19
N ALA A 36 16.71 12.33 12.20
CA ALA A 36 16.45 11.50 11.02
C ALA A 36 15.84 12.36 9.90
N PHE A 37 16.25 12.14 8.64
CA PHE A 37 15.78 12.92 7.48
C PHE A 37 14.24 13.11 7.40
N PRO A 38 13.39 12.10 7.71
CA PRO A 38 11.95 12.28 7.74
C PRO A 38 11.46 13.33 8.76
N GLU A 39 12.18 13.49 9.86
CA GLU A 39 11.85 14.40 10.95
C GLU A 39 12.20 15.85 10.58
N VAL A 40 13.36 16.05 9.94
CA VAL A 40 13.76 17.33 9.34
C VAL A 40 12.75 17.81 8.30
N LEU A 41 12.26 16.89 7.45
CA LEU A 41 11.23 17.22 6.48
C LEU A 41 9.91 17.62 7.14
N ARG A 42 9.52 16.98 8.24
CA ARG A 42 8.32 17.34 8.99
C ARG A 42 8.42 18.74 9.58
N GLU A 43 9.57 19.10 10.17
CA GLU A 43 9.79 20.43 10.75
C GLU A 43 9.73 21.55 9.71
N GLU A 44 10.47 21.41 8.60
CA GLU A 44 10.45 22.39 7.50
C GLU A 44 9.08 22.51 6.81
N PHE A 45 8.39 21.39 6.66
CA PHE A 45 7.05 21.37 6.09
C PHE A 45 6.05 22.05 7.01
N ASN A 46 6.12 21.78 8.32
CA ASN A 46 5.29 22.46 9.32
C ASN A 46 5.57 23.96 9.29
N GLU A 47 6.82 24.43 9.39
CA GLU A 47 7.15 25.87 9.34
C GLU A 47 6.65 26.58 8.07
N LYS A 48 6.75 25.93 6.90
CA LYS A 48 6.35 26.55 5.62
C LYS A 48 4.85 26.57 5.38
N LEU A 49 4.11 25.65 6.02
CA LEU A 49 2.69 25.41 5.73
C LEU A 49 1.76 25.68 6.91
N THR A 50 2.27 25.87 8.13
CA THR A 50 1.46 26.30 9.28
C THR A 50 0.75 27.61 8.97
N GLY A 51 -0.58 27.56 8.91
CA GLY A 51 -1.45 28.71 8.66
C GLY A 51 -1.70 29.07 7.19
N LYS A 52 -1.06 28.39 6.22
CA LYS A 52 -1.29 28.61 4.77
C LYS A 52 -2.15 27.54 4.10
N VAL A 53 -2.17 26.35 4.67
CA VAL A 53 -3.03 25.24 4.23
C VAL A 53 -3.86 24.79 5.43
N SER A 54 -5.11 24.40 5.20
CA SER A 54 -5.93 23.86 6.28
C SER A 54 -5.29 22.56 6.77
N SER A 55 -5.24 22.35 8.08
CA SER A 55 -4.75 21.07 8.64
C SER A 55 -5.56 19.86 8.15
N SER A 56 -6.78 20.08 7.66
CA SER A 56 -7.62 19.08 6.99
C SER A 56 -7.14 18.68 5.58
N GLU A 57 -6.34 19.51 4.92
CA GLU A 57 -5.79 19.27 3.57
C GLU A 57 -4.42 18.57 3.64
N ILE A 58 -3.75 18.61 4.80
CA ILE A 58 -2.51 17.89 5.05
C ILE A 58 -2.85 16.42 5.31
N LYS A 59 -2.84 15.61 4.24
CA LYS A 59 -2.81 14.15 4.39
C LYS A 59 -1.41 13.76 4.87
N LEU A 60 -1.26 13.55 6.18
CA LEU A 60 -0.07 12.89 6.72
C LEU A 60 0.11 11.55 5.99
N PRO A 61 1.35 11.14 5.66
CA PRO A 61 1.59 9.78 5.22
C PRO A 61 1.12 8.85 6.34
N HIS A 62 0.02 8.12 6.12
CA HIS A 62 -0.49 7.15 7.07
C HIS A 62 0.56 6.05 7.25
N ASN A 63 1.29 6.08 8.37
CA ASN A 63 2.15 4.98 8.75
C ASN A 63 1.30 3.91 9.43
N ILE A 64 0.64 3.09 8.61
CA ILE A 64 -0.23 2.00 9.04
C ILE A 64 0.47 1.09 10.07
N GLN A 65 1.79 0.88 9.94
CA GLN A 65 2.56 0.06 10.87
C GLN A 65 2.64 0.65 12.28
N GLU A 66 2.80 1.98 12.39
CA GLU A 66 2.79 2.68 13.68
C GLU A 66 1.38 2.63 14.31
N GLU A 67 0.33 2.83 13.52
CA GLU A 67 -1.06 2.77 14.00
C GLU A 67 -1.44 1.37 14.52
N ILE A 68 -1.03 0.32 13.80
CA ILE A 68 -1.24 -1.09 14.18
C ILE A 68 -0.46 -1.42 15.46
N ALA A 69 0.76 -0.90 15.61
CA ALA A 69 1.58 -1.14 16.79
C ALA A 69 1.03 -0.42 18.03
N ALA A 70 0.41 0.75 17.85
CA ALA A 70 -0.09 1.59 18.94
C ALA A 70 -1.43 1.10 19.53
N ASP A 71 -2.33 0.54 18.72
CA ASP A 71 -3.69 0.18 19.15
C ASP A 71 -4.09 -1.26 18.74
N PRO A 72 -4.42 -2.14 19.72
CA PRO A 72 -4.95 -3.48 19.44
C PRO A 72 -6.18 -3.50 18.54
N TYR A 73 -7.05 -2.49 18.61
CA TYR A 73 -8.21 -2.37 17.73
C TYR A 73 -7.79 -2.16 16.28
N ARG A 74 -6.82 -1.27 16.03
CA ARG A 74 -6.27 -1.02 14.69
C ARG A 74 -5.58 -2.25 14.13
N LYS A 75 -4.87 -3.01 14.97
CA LYS A 75 -4.30 -4.31 14.57
C LYS A 75 -5.35 -5.30 14.09
N LYS A 76 -6.47 -5.41 14.82
CA LYS A 76 -7.59 -6.29 14.42
C LYS A 76 -8.28 -5.77 13.15
N LEU A 77 -8.40 -4.45 13.00
CA LEU A 77 -8.97 -3.86 11.81
C LEU A 77 -8.12 -4.19 10.57
N TYR A 78 -6.79 -4.06 10.68
CA TYR A 78 -5.88 -4.41 9.60
C TYR A 78 -5.92 -5.91 9.28
N SER A 79 -5.98 -6.80 10.27
CA SER A 79 -6.09 -8.24 9.99
C SER A 79 -7.36 -8.58 9.20
N VAL A 80 -8.49 -7.94 9.53
CA VAL A 80 -9.74 -8.10 8.76
C VAL A 80 -9.59 -7.55 7.35
N SER A 81 -8.88 -6.43 7.15
CA SER A 81 -8.59 -5.90 5.82
C SER A 81 -7.76 -6.88 4.97
N VAL A 82 -6.77 -7.55 5.57
CA VAL A 82 -5.95 -8.58 4.90
C VAL A 82 -6.79 -9.81 4.56
N GLU A 83 -7.67 -10.25 5.45
CA GLU A 83 -8.62 -11.34 5.16
C GLU A 83 -9.55 -10.97 3.98
N PHE A 84 -10.00 -9.73 3.91
CA PHE A 84 -10.83 -9.25 2.81
C PHE A 84 -10.07 -9.23 1.47
N GLU A 85 -8.80 -8.81 1.49
CA GLU A 85 -7.92 -8.91 0.32
C GLU A 85 -7.78 -10.36 -0.14
N SER A 86 -7.67 -11.33 0.79
CA SER A 86 -7.54 -12.75 0.42
C SER A 86 -8.75 -13.29 -0.35
N ILE A 87 -9.96 -12.82 -0.02
CA ILE A 87 -11.17 -13.16 -0.77
C ILE A 87 -11.08 -12.62 -2.20
N PHE A 88 -10.65 -11.37 -2.35
CA PHE A 88 -10.50 -10.74 -3.66
C PHE A 88 -9.42 -11.42 -4.50
N VAL A 89 -8.28 -11.75 -3.90
CA VAL A 89 -7.20 -12.51 -4.57
C VAL A 89 -7.72 -13.88 -5.00
N LYS A 90 -8.49 -14.57 -4.16
CA LYS A 90 -9.13 -15.85 -4.55
C LYS A 90 -10.02 -15.67 -5.77
N MET A 91 -10.86 -14.63 -5.80
CA MET A 91 -11.72 -14.34 -6.95
C MET A 91 -10.89 -14.11 -8.21
N MET A 92 -9.82 -13.33 -8.13
CA MET A 92 -8.89 -13.10 -9.24
C MET A 92 -8.27 -14.41 -9.73
N LEU A 93 -7.74 -15.23 -8.83
CA LEU A 93 -7.14 -16.53 -9.17
C LEU A 93 -8.17 -17.47 -9.81
N THR A 94 -9.41 -17.44 -9.34
CA THR A 94 -10.52 -18.23 -9.89
C THR A 94 -10.84 -17.80 -11.33
N GLU A 95 -10.91 -16.50 -11.61
CA GLU A 95 -11.11 -16.01 -12.97
C GLU A 95 -9.93 -16.35 -13.88
N MET A 96 -8.68 -16.25 -13.38
CA MET A 96 -7.50 -16.68 -14.11
C MET A 96 -7.55 -18.18 -14.44
N LYS A 97 -7.94 -19.04 -13.48
CA LYS A 97 -8.13 -20.49 -13.66
C LYS A 97 -9.09 -20.77 -14.82
N LYS A 98 -10.21 -20.06 -14.90
CA LYS A 98 -11.22 -20.24 -15.98
C LYS A 98 -10.68 -19.93 -17.38
N THR A 99 -9.63 -19.12 -17.50
CA THR A 99 -9.00 -18.81 -18.81
C THR A 99 -8.05 -19.90 -19.30
N VAL A 100 -7.66 -20.84 -18.43
CA VAL A 100 -6.75 -21.94 -18.79
C VAL A 100 -7.58 -23.10 -19.34
N ASN A 101 -7.42 -23.38 -20.64
CA ASN A 101 -8.05 -24.54 -21.27
C ASN A 101 -7.43 -25.84 -20.74
N LYS A 102 -8.20 -26.65 -20.01
CA LYS A 102 -7.79 -28.00 -19.61
C LYS A 102 -7.82 -28.90 -20.85
N SER A 103 -6.66 -29.41 -21.28
CA SER A 103 -6.57 -30.29 -22.46
C SER A 103 -6.87 -31.74 -22.07
N GLY A 104 -7.81 -32.37 -22.78
CA GLY A 104 -8.53 -33.59 -22.36
C GLY A 104 -7.79 -34.93 -22.31
N LEU A 105 -6.46 -34.95 -22.22
CA LEU A 105 -5.70 -36.20 -22.04
C LEU A 105 -5.28 -36.44 -20.58
N ILE A 106 -5.30 -35.41 -19.73
CA ILE A 106 -4.98 -35.47 -18.30
C ILE A 106 -5.94 -34.51 -17.59
N ASP A 107 -7.16 -34.98 -17.34
CA ASP A 107 -8.17 -34.31 -16.50
C ASP A 107 -8.22 -35.11 -15.19
N GLY A 108 -7.80 -34.51 -14.08
CA GLY A 108 -7.78 -35.11 -12.76
C GLY A 108 -9.15 -35.19 -12.09
N GLY A 109 -10.22 -34.83 -12.80
CA GLY A 109 -11.61 -35.01 -12.42
C GLY A 109 -12.03 -34.19 -11.21
N TYR A 110 -13.12 -34.63 -10.56
CA TYR A 110 -13.70 -33.94 -9.41
C TYR A 110 -12.75 -33.83 -8.20
N ALA A 111 -11.86 -34.81 -8.03
CA ALA A 111 -10.86 -34.78 -6.97
C ALA A 111 -9.84 -33.66 -7.21
N GLU A 112 -9.34 -33.51 -8.45
CA GLU A 112 -8.44 -32.41 -8.81
C GLU A 112 -9.12 -31.06 -8.59
N GLU A 113 -10.38 -30.89 -8.97
CA GLU A 113 -11.12 -29.64 -8.74
C GLU A 113 -11.15 -29.25 -7.26
N ILE A 114 -11.45 -30.20 -6.36
CA ILE A 114 -11.45 -29.95 -4.91
C ILE A 114 -10.06 -29.56 -4.42
N PHE A 115 -9.01 -30.29 -4.82
CA PHE A 115 -7.65 -30.01 -4.38
C PHE A 115 -7.12 -28.69 -4.94
N GLU A 116 -7.42 -28.36 -6.19
CA GLU A 116 -7.11 -27.07 -6.80
C GLU A 116 -7.78 -25.93 -6.04
N ASP A 117 -9.07 -26.05 -5.71
CA ASP A 117 -9.78 -24.98 -5.00
C ASP A 117 -9.21 -24.76 -3.60
N MET A 118 -8.89 -25.83 -2.86
CA MET A 118 -8.18 -25.73 -1.58
C MET A 118 -6.78 -25.11 -1.74
N LEU A 119 -6.07 -25.44 -2.83
CA LEU A 119 -4.77 -24.86 -3.13
C LEU A 119 -4.87 -23.35 -3.37
N TYR A 120 -5.87 -22.92 -4.16
CA TYR A 120 -6.10 -21.50 -4.42
C TYR A 120 -6.53 -20.74 -3.17
N ASP A 121 -7.24 -21.39 -2.24
CA ASP A 121 -7.54 -20.83 -0.92
C ASP A 121 -6.28 -20.54 -0.08
N GLU A 122 -5.30 -21.43 -0.10
CA GLU A 122 -4.05 -21.20 0.62
C GLU A 122 -3.15 -20.19 -0.10
N TYR A 123 -3.14 -20.20 -1.43
CA TYR A 123 -2.43 -19.18 -2.21
C TYR A 123 -2.98 -17.78 -1.97
N SER A 124 -4.30 -17.62 -1.92
CA SER A 124 -4.89 -16.31 -1.69
C SER A 124 -4.53 -15.75 -0.30
N LYS A 125 -4.60 -16.57 0.75
CA LYS A 125 -4.18 -16.20 2.12
C LYS A 125 -2.70 -15.85 2.17
N ASN A 126 -1.85 -16.66 1.54
CA ASN A 126 -0.41 -16.46 1.56
C ASN A 126 -0.01 -15.18 0.81
N LEU A 127 -0.60 -14.95 -0.36
CA LEU A 127 -0.38 -13.75 -1.15
C LEU A 127 -0.83 -12.50 -0.38
N SER A 128 -2.03 -12.46 0.16
CA SER A 128 -2.49 -11.30 0.93
C SER A 128 -1.66 -11.04 2.20
N SER A 129 -1.14 -12.08 2.84
CA SER A 129 -0.35 -11.92 4.08
C SER A 129 1.11 -11.50 3.83
N ASN A 130 1.74 -12.00 2.76
CA ASN A 130 3.18 -11.80 2.50
C ASN A 130 3.48 -10.85 1.34
N SER A 131 2.53 -10.69 0.42
CA SER A 131 2.66 -9.92 -0.82
C SER A 131 1.38 -9.12 -1.04
N SER A 132 1.12 -8.15 -0.16
CA SER A 132 -0.02 -7.24 -0.28
C SER A 132 -0.04 -6.59 -1.67
N LEU A 133 -1.21 -6.61 -2.31
CA LEU A 133 -1.45 -5.90 -3.57
C LEU A 133 -1.76 -4.42 -3.33
N GLY A 134 -1.70 -3.97 -2.08
CA GLY A 134 -2.06 -2.62 -1.66
C GLY A 134 -3.55 -2.46 -1.35
N LEU A 135 -4.37 -3.50 -1.53
CA LEU A 135 -5.81 -3.42 -1.30
C LEU A 135 -6.13 -3.48 0.19
N ALA A 136 -5.39 -4.28 0.96
CA ALA A 136 -5.57 -4.34 2.41
C ALA A 136 -5.37 -2.95 3.06
N GLU A 137 -4.39 -2.17 2.60
CA GLU A 137 -4.12 -0.81 3.08
C GLU A 137 -5.25 0.15 2.71
N GLN A 138 -5.79 0.05 1.49
CA GLN A 138 -6.92 0.89 1.07
C GLN A 138 -8.19 0.58 1.86
N ILE A 139 -8.49 -0.70 2.06
CA ILE A 139 -9.62 -1.15 2.88
C ILE A 139 -9.42 -0.70 4.32
N TYR A 140 -8.22 -0.87 4.88
CA TYR A 140 -7.89 -0.37 6.22
C TYR A 140 -8.13 1.14 6.33
N GLN A 141 -7.63 1.95 5.39
CA GLN A 141 -7.83 3.39 5.41
C GLN A 141 -9.30 3.78 5.35
N TYR A 142 -10.07 3.12 4.48
CA TYR A 142 -11.50 3.36 4.38
C TYR A 142 -12.23 3.00 5.68
N LEU A 143 -11.93 1.83 6.24
CA LEU A 143 -12.55 1.38 7.49
C LEU A 143 -12.09 2.23 8.68
N SER A 144 -10.81 2.59 8.75
CA SER A 144 -10.25 3.35 9.86
C SER A 144 -10.78 4.79 9.93
N PHE A 145 -11.10 5.35 8.76
CA PHE A 145 -11.73 6.66 8.60
C PHE A 145 -13.22 6.65 8.97
N ASN A 146 -13.98 5.67 8.47
CA ASN A 146 -15.43 5.61 8.70
C ASN A 146 -15.81 5.04 10.07
N PHE A 147 -14.98 4.13 10.61
CA PHE A 147 -15.20 3.49 11.90
C PHE A 147 -14.14 3.98 12.89
N SER A 148 -14.41 5.13 13.51
CA SER A 148 -13.70 5.55 14.72
C SER A 148 -13.87 4.48 15.80
N PRO A 149 -12.82 4.18 16.61
CA PRO A 149 -12.95 3.22 17.72
C PRO A 149 -14.01 3.74 18.70
N HIS A 150 -15.21 3.18 18.64
CA HIS A 150 -16.25 3.50 19.61
C HIS A 150 -15.82 2.89 20.95
N GLN A 151 -15.75 3.74 21.97
CA GLN A 151 -15.44 3.35 23.34
C GLN A 151 -16.35 2.20 23.76
N LYS A 152 -15.74 1.17 24.38
CA LYS A 152 -16.33 -0.01 25.01
C LYS A 152 -17.87 0.00 25.00
N ILE A 153 -18.46 -0.86 24.17
CA ILE A 153 -19.84 -1.28 24.41
C ILE A 153 -19.80 -2.01 25.76
N ASP A 154 -20.21 -1.31 26.81
CA ASP A 154 -20.20 -1.80 28.18
C ASP A 154 -20.97 -3.11 28.29
N GLN A 155 -20.35 -4.03 29.01
CA GLN A 155 -20.94 -5.23 29.55
C GLN A 155 -22.10 -4.85 30.48
N LYS A 156 -23.36 -4.96 30.02
CA LYS A 156 -24.53 -5.44 30.79
C LYS A 156 -25.81 -5.21 29.99
N VAL A 157 -26.40 -6.31 29.51
CA VAL A 157 -27.79 -6.71 29.83
C VAL A 157 -27.76 -8.23 30.00
#